data_AF-A0A3M1CZK8-F1
#
_entry.id   AF-A0A3M1CZK8-F1
#
_cell.length_a   1.000
_cell.length_b   1.000
_cell.length_c   1.000
_cell.angle_alpha   90.00
_cell.angle_beta   90.00
_cell.angle_gamma   90.00
#
_symmetry.space_group_name_H-M   'P 1'
#
loop_
_entity.id
_entity.type
_entity.pdbx_description
1 polymer ?
#
loop_
_entity_poly.entity_id
_entity_poly.type
_entity_poly.pdbx_seq_one_letter_code
_entity_poly.pdbx_strand_id
1 'polypeptide(L)' 'FKLWRSRRVEGSGAPGEVIDTDNRLVIACGEGAVELLEAQLPGKRRQAGRDLVNGARIEVGERFDDPA' A
#
# COMPACT_ATOMS: atom_id res chain seq x y z
N PHE A 1 10.01 2.07 6.42
CA PHE A 1 8.60 1.64 6.45
C PHE A 1 8.55 0.15 6.83
N LYS A 2 7.58 -0.31 7.61
CA LYS A 2 7.45 -1.74 7.98
C LYS A 2 6.03 -2.24 7.73
N LEU A 3 5.88 -3.40 7.11
CA LEU A 3 4.59 -4.07 6.88
C LEU A 3 4.34 -5.09 8.01
N TRP A 4 3.15 -5.06 8.61
CA TRP A 4 2.78 -5.95 9.72
C TRP A 4 1.70 -6.95 9.34
N ARG A 5 0.71 -6.54 8.53
CA ARG A 5 -0.37 -7.41 8.09
C ARG A 5 -0.86 -7.04 6.69
N SER A 6 -1.11 -8.05 5.88
CA SER A 6 -1.63 -7.91 4.53
C SER A 6 -2.59 -9.04 4.15
N ARG A 7 -3.30 -8.87 3.04
CA ARG A 7 -4.19 -9.88 2.44
C ARG A 7 -4.02 -9.88 0.92
N ARG A 8 -3.98 -11.07 0.31
CA ARG A 8 -4.01 -11.23 -1.15
C ARG A 8 -5.36 -10.77 -1.69
N VAL A 9 -5.34 -9.99 -2.77
CA VAL A 9 -6.52 -9.56 -3.51
C VAL A 9 -6.25 -9.68 -5.01
N GLU A 10 -7.30 -9.71 -5.81
CA GLU A 10 -7.18 -9.62 -7.27
C GLU A 10 -6.86 -8.18 -7.67
N GLY A 11 -6.06 -8.03 -8.72
CA GLY A 11 -5.63 -6.74 -9.24
C GLY A 11 -4.49 -6.89 -10.24
N SER A 12 -4.30 -5.87 -11.07
CA SER A 12 -3.28 -5.83 -12.11
C SER A 12 -2.71 -4.42 -12.20
N GLY A 13 -1.40 -4.33 -12.44
CA GLY A 13 -0.65 -3.08 -12.56
C GLY A 13 0.85 -3.40 -12.64
N ALA A 14 1.69 -2.39 -12.70
CA ALA A 14 3.13 -2.59 -12.57
C ALA A 14 3.46 -3.06 -11.14
N PRO A 15 4.41 -3.98 -10.94
CA PRO A 15 4.84 -4.36 -9.59
C PRO A 15 5.25 -3.12 -8.77
N GLY A 16 4.67 -2.98 -7.57
CA GLY A 16 4.89 -1.84 -6.69
C GLY A 16 3.93 -0.66 -6.90
N GLU A 17 3.07 -0.69 -7.92
CA GLU A 17 2.08 0.35 -8.21
C GLU A 17 0.90 0.32 -7.22
N VAL A 18 0.50 1.49 -6.72
CA VAL A 18 -0.74 1.67 -5.96
C VAL A 18 -1.92 1.64 -6.93
N ILE A 19 -2.81 0.66 -6.78
CA ILE A 19 -3.96 0.46 -7.68
C ILE A 19 -5.31 0.78 -7.04
N ASP A 20 -5.36 0.94 -5.70
CA ASP A 20 -6.57 1.35 -4.99
C ASP A 20 -6.23 2.05 -3.66
N THR A 21 -6.85 3.20 -3.46
CA THR A 21 -6.74 4.03 -2.24
C THR A 21 -8.10 4.35 -1.59
N ASP A 22 -9.23 3.83 -2.11
CA ASP A 22 -10.56 4.10 -1.55
C ASP A 22 -10.80 3.27 -0.29
N ASN A 23 -10.59 3.89 0.88
CA ASN A 23 -10.73 3.27 2.20
C ASN A 23 -9.86 2.01 2.43
N ARG A 24 -8.91 1.74 1.55
CA ARG A 24 -7.93 0.66 1.62
C ARG A 24 -6.65 1.09 0.91
N LEU A 25 -5.59 0.30 1.02
CA LEU A 25 -4.35 0.51 0.27
C LEU A 25 -4.00 -0.78 -0.43
N VAL A 26 -4.10 -0.81 -1.75
CA VAL A 26 -3.80 -1.99 -2.57
C VAL A 26 -2.64 -1.71 -3.51
N ILE A 27 -1.68 -2.63 -3.53
CA ILE A 27 -0.46 -2.54 -4.34
C ILE A 27 -0.41 -3.74 -5.29
N ALA A 28 -0.21 -3.46 -6.58
CA ALA A 28 0.01 -4.49 -7.59
C ALA A 28 1.35 -5.21 -7.37
N CYS A 29 1.34 -6.52 -7.60
CA CYS A 29 2.51 -7.39 -7.50
C CYS A 29 2.84 -7.97 -8.89
N GLY A 30 3.91 -8.77 -8.99
CA GLY A 30 4.21 -9.50 -10.23
C GLY A 30 3.07 -10.42 -10.71
N GLU A 31 2.26 -10.90 -9.77
CA GLU A 31 0.99 -11.56 -10.03
C GLU A 31 -0.02 -11.14 -8.95
N GLY A 32 -1.22 -10.74 -9.38
CA GLY A 32 -2.27 -10.25 -8.48
C GLY A 32 -1.87 -8.98 -7.73
N ALA A 33 -2.45 -8.79 -6.55
CA ALA A 33 -2.19 -7.63 -5.71
C ALA A 33 -2.27 -7.96 -4.22
N VAL A 34 -1.81 -7.01 -3.40
CA VAL A 34 -1.84 -7.11 -1.94
C VAL A 34 -2.51 -5.89 -1.34
N GLU A 35 -3.48 -6.13 -0.46
CA GLU A 35 -4.05 -5.10 0.40
C GLU A 35 -3.22 -4.99 1.69
N LEU A 36 -2.78 -3.78 2.01
CA LEU A 36 -2.09 -3.48 3.27
C LEU A 36 -3.10 -3.21 4.37
N LEU A 37 -3.22 -4.15 5.30
CA LEU A 37 -4.13 -4.06 6.43
C LEU A 37 -3.51 -3.30 7.60
N GLU A 38 -2.20 -3.50 7.84
CA GLU A 38 -1.47 -2.84 8.92
C GLU A 38 -0.01 -2.60 8.52
N ALA A 39 0.44 -1.35 8.64
CA ALA A 39 1.85 -0.97 8.44
C ALA A 39 2.29 0.09 9.45
N GLN A 40 3.59 0.39 9.45
CA GLN A 40 4.21 1.35 10.35
C GLN A 40 5.16 2.27 9.60
N LEU A 41 4.84 3.56 9.61
CA LEU A 41 5.73 4.64 9.18
C LEU A 41 6.86 4.83 10.20
N PRO A 42 8.05 5.30 9.76
CA PRO A 42 9.16 5.59 10.68
C PRO A 42 8.73 6.52 11.82
N GLY A 43 9.02 6.14 13.06
CA GLY A 43 8.69 6.94 14.25
C GLY A 43 7.19 7.03 14.58
N LYS A 44 6.31 6.30 13.88
CA LYS A 44 4.86 6.28 14.15
C LYS A 44 4.43 4.96 14.77
N ARG A 45 3.22 4.96 15.35
CA ARG A 45 2.52 3.72 15.74
C ARG A 45 2.15 2.91 14.50
N ARG A 46 1.73 1.65 14.71
CA ARG A 46 1.10 0.86 13.64
C ARG A 46 -0.25 1.48 13.25
N GLN A 47 -0.55 1.45 11.96
CA GLN A 47 -1.69 2.13 11.35
C GLN A 47 -2.38 1.22 10.32
N ALA A 48 -3.70 1.38 10.17
CA ALA A 48 -4.46 0.66 9.15
C ALA A 48 -4.16 1.20 7.74
N GLY A 49 -4.41 0.38 6.70
CA GLY A 49 -4.25 0.77 5.29
C GLY A 49 -4.86 2.12 4.94
N ARG A 50 -6.15 2.32 5.29
CA ARG A 50 -6.85 3.60 5.07
C ARG A 50 -6.20 4.79 5.77
N ASP A 51 -5.60 4.57 6.95
CA ASP A 51 -4.98 5.64 7.71
C ASP A 51 -3.62 6.02 7.09
N LEU A 52 -2.97 5.07 6.42
CA LEU A 52 -1.74 5.32 5.65
C LEU A 52 -2.02 6.15 4.42
N VAL A 53 -3.08 5.85 3.66
CA VAL A 53 -3.51 6.65 2.50
C VAL A 53 -3.70 8.12 2.92
N ASN A 54 -4.50 8.35 3.97
CA ASN A 54 -4.80 9.69 4.45
C ASN A 54 -3.58 10.41 5.06
N GLY A 55 -2.74 9.68 5.79
CA GLY A 55 -1.62 10.25 6.56
C GLY A 55 -0.34 10.48 5.75
N ALA A 56 -0.07 9.62 4.77
CA ALA A 56 1.13 9.70 3.93
C ALA A 56 0.86 10.35 2.55
N ARG A 57 -0.40 10.66 2.22
CA ARG A 57 -0.84 11.18 0.91
C ARG A 57 -0.43 10.26 -0.23
N ILE A 58 -0.79 8.98 -0.10
CA ILE A 58 -0.53 7.97 -1.13
C ILE A 58 -1.67 8.02 -2.16
N GLU A 59 -1.33 8.18 -3.43
CA GLU A 59 -2.25 8.26 -4.56
C GLU A 59 -2.13 7.03 -5.48
N VAL A 60 -3.19 6.77 -6.25
CA VAL A 60 -3.19 5.73 -7.29
C VAL A 60 -2.17 6.10 -8.37
N GLY A 61 -1.39 5.10 -8.81
CA GLY A 61 -0.31 5.27 -9.79
C GLY A 61 1.06 5.54 -9.18
N GLU A 62 1.16 5.87 -7.89
CA GLU A 62 2.46 5.92 -7.20
C GLU A 62 3.13 4.54 -7.14
N ARG A 63 4.47 4.51 -7.14
CA ARG A 63 5.26 3.27 -7.12
C ARG A 63 6.18 3.21 -5.91
N PHE A 64 6.09 2.12 -5.15
CA PHE A 64 6.90 1.92 -3.93
C PHE A 64 8.35 1.48 -4.21
N ASP A 65 8.68 1.11 -5.44
CA ASP A 65 10.02 0.70 -5.86
C ASP A 65 10.82 1.83 -6.52
N ASP A 66 10.26 3.03 -6.63
CA ASP A 66 10.97 4.18 -7.20
C ASP A 66 11.90 4.78 -6.12
N PRO A 67 13.23 4.69 -6.29
CA PRO A 67 14.15 5.39 -5.41
C PRO A 67 14.09 6.88 -5.75
N ALA A 68 13.21 7.61 -5.07
CA ALA A 68 13.28 9.07 -5.03
C ALA A 68 14.64 9.55 -4.48
#